data_AF-A0A2M8DBJ1-F1
#
_entry.id   AF-A0A2M8DBJ1-F1
#
_cell.length_a   1.000
_cell.length_b   1.000
_cell.length_c   1.000
_cell.angle_alpha   90.00
_cell.angle_beta   90.00
_cell.angle_gamma   90.00
#
_symmetry.space_group_name_H-M   'P 1'
#
loop_
_entity.id
_entity.type
_entity.pdbx_description
1 polymer ?
#
loop_
_entity_poly.entity_id
_entity_poly.type
_entity_poly.pdbx_seq_one_letter_code
_entity_poly.pdbx_strand_id
1 'polypeptide(L)'
;MVIPYIDEVITYINYDAPRVKWEAARVVANLSQKYPEKAAKAVDKLMINTKDKGTVVRWATAFALGEIVKYNKNIQKELVKKIEDIIKKEQNSGVKNVYLKALKMIK
;
A
#
# COMPACT_ATOMS: atom_id res chain seq x y z
N MET A 1 -9.52 7.28 -17.91
CA MET A 1 -10.73 6.87 -17.15
C MET A 1 -10.44 5.50 -16.52
N VAL A 2 -10.00 5.44 -15.25
CA VAL A 2 -9.55 4.18 -14.56
C VAL A 2 -10.48 3.78 -13.40
N ILE A 3 -11.51 4.59 -13.14
CA ILE A 3 -12.43 4.46 -12.00
C ILE A 3 -13.21 3.13 -11.95
N PRO A 4 -13.69 2.56 -13.09
CA PRO A 4 -14.45 1.31 -13.04
C PRO A 4 -13.60 0.11 -12.66
N TYR A 5 -12.28 0.19 -12.88
CA TYR A 5 -11.39 -0.97 -12.85
C TYR A 5 -10.56 -1.06 -11.57
N ILE A 6 -10.64 -0.10 -10.64
CA ILE A 6 -9.84 -0.17 -9.41
C ILE A 6 -10.18 -1.41 -8.57
N ASP A 7 -11.45 -1.79 -8.52
CA ASP A 7 -11.87 -3.00 -7.80
C ASP A 7 -11.28 -4.27 -8.47
N GLU A 8 -11.17 -4.28 -9.81
CA GLU A 8 -10.49 -5.35 -10.55
C GLU A 8 -8.97 -5.34 -10.30
N VAL A 9 -8.32 -4.17 -10.37
CA VAL A 9 -6.89 -3.99 -10.08
C VAL A 9 -6.53 -4.51 -8.69
N ILE A 10 -7.40 -4.29 -7.69
CA ILE A 10 -7.19 -4.79 -6.33
C ILE A 10 -7.07 -6.31 -6.31
N THR A 11 -7.78 -7.04 -7.17
CA THR A 11 -7.66 -8.51 -7.24
C THR A 11 -6.25 -8.97 -7.64
N TYR A 12 -5.56 -8.20 -8.48
CA TYR A 12 -4.21 -8.50 -8.97
C TYR A 12 -3.08 -8.22 -7.96
N ILE A 13 -3.35 -7.59 -6.81
CA ILE A 13 -2.33 -7.29 -5.79
C ILE A 13 -1.63 -8.56 -5.29
N ASN A 14 -2.35 -9.68 -5.19
CA ASN A 14 -1.78 -10.96 -4.76
C ASN A 14 -1.64 -11.97 -5.91
N TYR A 15 -1.62 -11.50 -7.16
CA TYR A 15 -1.44 -12.35 -8.34
C TYR A 15 -0.09 -13.10 -8.31
N ASP A 16 0.02 -14.26 -8.95
CA ASP A 16 1.22 -15.11 -8.83
C ASP A 16 2.49 -14.43 -9.33
N ALA A 17 2.42 -13.73 -10.47
CA ALA A 17 3.57 -13.05 -11.05
C ALA A 17 3.95 -11.80 -10.21
N PRO A 18 5.19 -11.72 -9.68
CA PRO A 18 5.63 -10.59 -8.84
C PRO A 18 5.45 -9.23 -9.50
N ARG A 19 5.67 -9.17 -10.83
CA ARG A 19 5.51 -7.94 -11.60
C ARG A 19 4.08 -7.41 -11.60
N VAL A 20 3.11 -8.30 -11.66
CA VAL A 20 1.69 -7.94 -11.60
C VAL A 20 1.34 -7.41 -10.20
N LYS A 21 1.82 -8.08 -9.14
CA LYS A 21 1.60 -7.64 -7.75
C LYS A 21 2.05 -6.19 -7.53
N TRP A 22 3.29 -5.86 -7.91
CA TRP A 22 3.84 -4.53 -7.62
C TRP A 22 3.24 -3.44 -8.50
N GLU A 23 2.91 -3.73 -9.77
CA GLU A 23 2.24 -2.73 -10.63
C GLU A 23 0.81 -2.48 -10.16
N ALA A 24 0.06 -3.51 -9.75
CA ALA A 24 -1.26 -3.35 -9.16
C ALA A 24 -1.21 -2.46 -7.90
N ALA A 25 -0.24 -2.69 -7.01
CA ALA A 25 -0.02 -1.85 -5.83
C ALA A 25 0.29 -0.38 -6.21
N ARG A 26 1.14 -0.14 -7.22
CA ARG A 26 1.45 1.22 -7.70
C ARG A 26 0.24 1.93 -8.29
N VAL A 27 -0.60 1.23 -9.04
CA VAL A 27 -1.85 1.79 -9.57
C VAL A 27 -2.77 2.22 -8.44
N VAL A 28 -2.96 1.37 -7.42
CA VAL A 28 -3.74 1.74 -6.23
C VAL A 28 -3.15 2.96 -5.54
N ALA A 29 -1.83 3.00 -5.32
CA ALA A 29 -1.14 4.12 -4.70
C ALA A 29 -1.44 5.46 -5.40
N ASN A 30 -1.30 5.49 -6.72
CA ASN A 30 -1.55 6.69 -7.53
C ASN A 30 -3.02 7.13 -7.54
N LEU A 31 -3.95 6.22 -7.26
CA LEU A 31 -5.38 6.50 -7.20
C LEU A 31 -5.85 6.90 -5.79
N SER A 32 -5.06 6.65 -4.74
CA SER A 32 -5.42 6.90 -3.34
C SER A 32 -5.85 8.34 -3.05
N GLN A 33 -5.19 9.33 -3.66
CA GLN A 33 -5.56 10.74 -3.47
C GLN A 33 -6.95 11.05 -4.02
N LYS A 34 -7.27 10.50 -5.19
CA LYS A 34 -8.51 10.82 -5.91
C LYS A 34 -9.69 9.96 -5.45
N TYR A 35 -9.43 8.72 -5.04
CA TYR A 35 -10.44 7.75 -4.61
C TYR A 35 -10.04 7.05 -3.30
N PRO A 36 -9.92 7.80 -2.19
CA PRO A 36 -9.41 7.27 -0.93
C PRO A 36 -10.24 6.09 -0.39
N GLU A 37 -11.57 6.13 -0.54
CA GLU A 37 -12.44 5.04 -0.08
C GLU A 37 -12.31 3.77 -0.92
N LYS A 38 -12.10 3.90 -2.24
CA LYS A 38 -11.89 2.73 -3.08
C LYS A 38 -10.50 2.13 -2.86
N ALA A 39 -9.47 2.98 -2.71
CA ALA A 39 -8.11 2.52 -2.45
C ALA A 39 -7.98 1.81 -1.09
N ALA A 40 -8.75 2.22 -0.08
CA ALA A 40 -8.78 1.56 1.22
C ALA A 40 -9.19 0.08 1.16
N LYS A 41 -10.01 -0.34 0.18
CA LYS A 41 -10.34 -1.76 -0.02
C LYS A 41 -9.13 -2.64 -0.35
N ALA A 42 -8.03 -2.05 -0.79
CA ALA A 42 -6.79 -2.76 -1.09
C ALA A 42 -6.02 -3.18 0.17
N VAL A 43 -6.32 -2.59 1.34
CA VAL A 43 -5.49 -2.70 2.54
C VAL A 43 -5.24 -4.15 2.93
N ASP A 44 -6.26 -5.00 3.01
CA ASP A 44 -6.09 -6.38 3.45
C ASP A 44 -5.17 -7.19 2.52
N LYS A 45 -5.32 -7.00 1.20
CA LYS A 45 -4.45 -7.63 0.20
C LYS A 45 -3.02 -7.10 0.25
N LEU A 46 -2.86 -5.80 0.46
CA LEU A 46 -1.55 -5.17 0.65
C LEU A 46 -0.88 -5.69 1.93
N MET A 47 -1.61 -5.90 3.03
CA MET A 47 -1.07 -6.43 4.27
C MET A 47 -0.41 -7.81 4.09
N ILE A 48 -0.97 -8.67 3.22
CA ILE A 48 -0.35 -9.96 2.87
C ILE A 48 1.03 -9.74 2.23
N ASN A 49 1.12 -8.82 1.27
CA ASN A 49 2.36 -8.55 0.54
C ASN A 49 3.45 -7.85 1.38
N THR A 50 3.13 -7.35 2.58
CA THR A 50 4.15 -6.83 3.51
C THR A 50 5.16 -7.90 3.95
N LYS A 51 4.81 -9.18 3.78
CA LYS A 51 5.66 -10.34 4.09
C LYS A 51 6.20 -11.04 2.83
N ASP A 52 5.98 -10.47 1.64
CA ASP A 52 6.46 -11.08 0.39
C ASP A 52 8.00 -11.19 0.40
N LYS A 53 8.55 -12.28 -0.14
CA LYS A 53 10.00 -12.50 -0.20
C LYS A 53 10.69 -11.43 -1.04
N GLY A 54 10.03 -10.94 -2.10
CA GLY A 54 10.56 -9.95 -3.03
C GLY A 54 10.52 -8.54 -2.46
N THR A 55 11.69 -7.92 -2.33
CA THR A 55 11.83 -6.53 -1.85
C THR A 55 11.04 -5.53 -2.70
N VAL A 56 10.96 -5.73 -4.02
CA VAL A 56 10.19 -4.83 -4.91
C VAL A 56 8.69 -4.88 -4.63
N VAL A 57 8.14 -6.07 -4.36
CA VAL A 57 6.73 -6.23 -3.98
C VAL A 57 6.46 -5.56 -2.63
N ARG A 58 7.34 -5.77 -1.64
CA ARG A 58 7.23 -5.09 -0.34
C ARG A 58 7.36 -3.57 -0.46
N TRP A 59 8.26 -3.08 -1.30
CA TRP A 59 8.44 -1.65 -1.55
C TRP A 59 7.19 -1.02 -2.16
N ALA A 60 6.63 -1.63 -3.21
CA ALA A 60 5.41 -1.13 -3.84
C ALA A 60 4.21 -1.20 -2.89
N THR A 61 4.15 -2.24 -2.06
CA THR A 61 3.16 -2.36 -0.98
C THR A 61 3.29 -1.23 0.03
N ALA A 62 4.53 -0.92 0.45
CA ALA A 62 4.80 0.18 1.36
C ALA A 62 4.40 1.53 0.77
N PHE A 63 4.65 1.72 -0.53
CA PHE A 63 4.23 2.91 -1.24
C PHE A 63 2.70 3.03 -1.27
N ALA A 64 1.99 1.96 -1.63
CA ALA A 64 0.53 1.95 -1.67
C ALA A 64 -0.12 2.20 -0.30
N LEU A 65 0.31 1.49 0.74
CA LEU A 65 -0.17 1.71 2.11
C LEU A 65 0.16 3.12 2.60
N GLY A 66 1.34 3.64 2.23
CA GLY A 66 1.77 5.01 2.49
C GLY A 66 0.86 6.06 1.86
N GLU A 67 0.45 5.87 0.61
CA GLU A 67 -0.50 6.78 -0.05
C GLU A 67 -1.91 6.65 0.53
N ILE A 68 -2.39 5.44 0.80
CA ILE A 68 -3.72 5.23 1.42
C ILE A 68 -3.80 5.93 2.77
N VAL A 69 -2.77 5.79 3.62
CA VAL A 69 -2.78 6.38 4.96
C VAL A 69 -2.74 7.91 4.92
N LYS A 70 -2.18 8.53 3.88
CA LYS A 70 -2.20 10.00 3.71
C LYS A 70 -3.59 10.52 3.40
N TYR A 71 -4.34 9.80 2.56
CA TYR A 71 -5.56 10.34 1.93
C TYR A 71 -6.87 9.76 2.46
N ASN A 72 -6.89 8.56 3.07
CA ASN A 72 -8.10 8.03 3.70
C ASN A 72 -8.10 8.33 5.21
N LYS A 73 -8.81 9.39 5.59
CA LYS A 73 -8.93 9.84 6.99
C LYS A 73 -9.75 8.90 7.88
N ASN A 74 -10.70 8.16 7.30
CA ASN A 74 -11.59 7.27 8.05
C ASN A 74 -10.82 6.11 8.70
N ILE A 75 -9.86 5.53 7.96
CA ILE A 75 -9.05 4.40 8.46
C ILE A 75 -7.65 4.82 8.93
N GLN A 76 -7.30 6.10 8.83
CA GLN A 76 -5.93 6.60 9.04
C GLN A 76 -5.34 6.15 10.38
N LYS A 77 -6.07 6.37 11.49
CA LYS A 77 -5.58 6.07 12.85
C LYS A 77 -5.26 4.58 13.04
N GLU A 78 -6.10 3.69 12.50
CA GLU A 78 -5.86 2.24 12.57
C GLU A 78 -4.70 1.83 11.67
N LEU A 79 -4.67 2.37 10.45
CA LEU A 79 -3.65 2.05 9.47
C LEU A 79 -2.25 2.52 9.89
N VAL A 80 -2.14 3.68 10.57
CA VAL A 80 -0.87 4.14 11.17
C VAL A 80 -0.30 3.09 12.12
N LYS A 81 -1.12 2.56 13.04
CA LYS A 81 -0.66 1.52 13.99
C LYS A 81 -0.15 0.27 13.27
N LYS A 82 -0.88 -0.19 12.24
CA LYS A 82 -0.47 -1.33 11.41
C LYS A 82 0.86 -1.07 10.71
N ILE A 83 1.04 0.14 10.15
CA ILE A 83 2.29 0.54 9.49
C ILE A 83 3.45 0.60 10.49
N GLU A 84 3.25 1.14 11.69
CA GLU A 84 4.29 1.16 12.74
C GLU A 84 4.75 -0.25 13.11
N ASP A 85 3.83 -1.20 13.21
CA ASP A 85 4.17 -2.60 13.49
C ASP A 85 4.90 -3.28 12.31
N ILE A 86 4.60 -2.90 11.07
CA ILE A 86 5.35 -3.35 9.89
C ILE A 86 6.78 -2.80 9.92
N ILE A 87 6.95 -1.51 10.22
CA ILE A 87 8.28 -0.86 10.27
C ILE A 87 9.21 -1.57 11.28
N LYS A 88 8.68 -1.96 12.44
CA LYS A 88 9.44 -2.70 13.47
C LYS A 88 9.98 -4.04 12.96
N LYS A 89 9.23 -4.72 12.07
CA LYS A 89 9.52 -6.07 11.59
C LYS A 89 10.30 -6.11 10.27
N GLU A 90 10.11 -5.12 9.41
CA GLU A 90 10.84 -5.00 8.15
C GLU A 90 12.36 -4.97 8.42
N GLN A 91 13.17 -5.52 7.51
CA GLN A 91 14.63 -5.53 7.65
C GLN A 91 15.29 -4.64 6.61
N ASN A 92 14.65 -4.45 5.45
CA ASN A 92 15.15 -3.61 4.38
C ASN A 92 14.91 -2.13 4.68
N SER A 93 16.00 -1.37 4.84
CA SER A 93 15.95 0.08 5.09
C SER A 93 15.25 0.86 3.98
N GLY A 94 15.38 0.42 2.71
CA GLY A 94 14.70 1.04 1.58
C GLY A 94 13.17 0.96 1.70
N VAL A 95 12.64 -0.21 2.07
CA VAL A 95 11.20 -0.41 2.33
C VAL A 95 10.74 0.37 3.55
N LYS A 96 11.49 0.32 4.68
CA LYS A 96 11.18 1.11 5.89
C LYS A 96 11.05 2.60 5.58
N ASN A 97 11.98 3.14 4.81
CA ASN A 97 12.04 4.55 4.49
C ASN A 97 10.81 5.04 3.71
N VAL A 98 10.15 4.16 2.93
CA VAL A 98 8.90 4.52 2.24
C VAL A 98 7.79 4.79 3.25
N TYR A 99 7.59 3.87 4.21
CA TYR A 99 6.60 4.05 5.26
C TYR A 99 6.89 5.28 6.13
N LEU A 100 8.13 5.44 6.58
CA LEU A 100 8.52 6.58 7.42
C LEU A 100 8.30 7.93 6.71
N LYS A 101 8.63 8.02 5.42
CA LYS A 101 8.35 9.21 4.62
C LYS A 101 6.85 9.47 4.53
N ALA A 102 6.04 8.43 4.33
CA ALA A 102 4.59 8.58 4.27
C ALA A 102 4.01 9.08 5.60
N LEU A 103 4.41 8.48 6.72
CA LEU A 103 3.94 8.88 8.06
C LEU A 103 4.32 10.33 8.40
N LYS A 104 5.53 10.79 8.01
CA LYS A 104 5.96 12.19 8.21
C LYS A 104 5.09 13.22 7.47
N MET A 105 4.41 12.82 6.40
CA MET A 105 3.53 13.71 5.62
C MET A 105 2.10 13.77 6.17
N ILE A 106 1.77 12.93 7.16
CA ILE A 106 0.47 12.95 7.81
C ILE A 106 0.52 14.00 8.92
N LYS A 107 -0.33 15.02 8.79
CA LYS A 107 -0.66 15.95 9.88
C LYS A 107 -1.80 15.40 10.71
#